data_AF-A0A5Q4E212-F1
#
_entry.id   AF-A0A5Q4E212-F1
#
_cell.length_a   1.000
_cell.length_b   1.000
_cell.length_c   1.000
_cell.angle_alpha   90.00
_cell.angle_beta   90.00
_cell.angle_gamma   90.00
#
_symmetry.space_group_name_H-M   'P 1'
#
loop_
_entity.id
_entity.type
_entity.pdbx_description
1 polymer ?
#
loop_
_entity_poly.entity_id
_entity_poly.type
_entity_poly.pdbx_seq_one_letter_code
_entity_poly.pdbx_strand_id
1 'polypeptide(L)' 'FTKIDCFCFELQVLQPGETVLMPVTYFVDPDILDDRDGRGTHTITLSYTFHPTDIPADYVAPESAMTN' A
#
# COMPACT_ATOMS: atom_id res chain seq x y z
N PHE A 1 1.85 18.77 -5.69
CA PHE A 1 2.03 17.32 -5.50
C PHE A 1 2.49 17.07 -4.06
N THR A 2 1.56 17.14 -3.11
CA THR A 2 1.83 16.92 -1.70
C THR A 2 1.81 15.42 -1.46
N LYS A 3 2.99 14.82 -1.38
CA LYS A 3 3.20 13.39 -1.19
C LYS A 3 2.79 13.03 0.25
N ILE A 4 1.52 12.69 0.42
CA ILE A 4 0.97 12.26 1.71
C ILE A 4 1.23 10.77 1.81
N ASP A 5 2.37 10.48 2.45
CA ASP A 5 2.97 9.17 2.63
C ASP A 5 3.97 8.78 1.54
N CYS A 6 5.20 8.56 2.01
CA CYS A 6 6.01 7.52 1.41
C CYS A 6 5.15 6.25 1.41
N PHE A 7 4.83 5.74 0.22
CA PHE A 7 4.47 4.35 0.03
C PHE A 7 5.65 3.45 0.43
N CYS A 8 6.10 3.54 1.69
CA CYS A 8 6.90 2.51 2.32
C CYS A 8 5.92 1.37 2.55
N PHE A 9 5.60 0.64 1.48
CA PHE A 9 5.15 -0.73 1.60
C PHE A 9 6.27 -1.46 2.32
N GLU A 10 6.17 -1.55 3.63
CA GLU A 10 7.05 -2.40 4.42
C GLU A 10 6.82 -3.83 3.93
N LEU A 11 7.93 -4.55 3.72
CA LEU A 11 7.86 -5.94 3.29
C LEU A 11 7.12 -6.75 4.37
N GLN A 12 5.97 -7.29 3.99
CA GLN A 12 5.13 -8.10 4.86
C GLN A 12 5.25 -9.57 4.42
N VAL A 13 5.75 -10.42 5.32
CA VAL A 13 5.82 -11.86 5.09
C VAL A 13 4.53 -12.49 5.63
N LEU A 14 3.78 -13.14 4.75
CA LEU A 14 2.51 -13.81 5.09
C LEU A 14 2.74 -15.31 5.29
N GLN A 15 2.15 -15.86 6.36
CA GLN A 15 2.12 -17.30 6.62
C GLN A 15 1.04 -18.00 5.79
N PRO A 16 1.12 -19.33 5.59
CA PRO A 16 0.09 -20.07 4.89
C PRO A 16 -1.29 -19.90 5.54
N GLY A 17 -2.25 -19.36 4.78
CA GLY A 17 -3.63 -19.13 5.26
C GLY A 17 -3.83 -17.82 6.04
N GLU A 18 -2.79 -17.00 6.20
CA GLU A 18 -2.90 -15.71 6.88
C GLU A 18 -3.64 -14.67 6.03
N THR A 19 -4.44 -13.83 6.69
CA THR A 19 -5.12 -12.68 6.07
C THR A 19 -4.68 -11.41 6.76
N VAL A 20 -4.19 -10.43 5.98
CA VAL A 20 -3.72 -9.14 6.49
C VAL A 20 -4.51 -8.00 5.86
N LEU A 21 -4.82 -6.99 6.68
CA LEU A 21 -5.40 -5.72 6.25
C LEU A 21 -4.30 -4.72 5.94
N MET A 22 -4.25 -4.23 4.70
CA MET A 22 -3.35 -3.17 4.27
C MET A 22 -4.16 -1.89 3.97
N PRO A 23 -4.47 -1.07 5.00
CA PRO A 23 -5.21 0.17 4.79
C PRO A 23 -4.34 1.19 4.04
N VAL A 24 -4.88 1.76 2.97
CA VAL A 24 -4.26 2.85 2.23
C VAL A 24 -5.01 4.14 2.55
N THR A 25 -4.29 5.15 3.03
CA THR A 25 -4.84 6.50 3.26
C THR A 25 -4.32 7.42 2.15
N TYR A 26 -5.20 8.19 1.54
CA TYR A 26 -4.82 9.19 0.55
C TYR A 26 -5.64 10.46 0.76
N PHE A 27 -5.06 11.60 0.41
CA PHE A 27 -5.72 12.89 0.45
C PHE A 27 -5.55 13.58 -0.90
N VAL A 28 -6.66 14.10 -1.41
CA VAL A 28 -6.73 14.78 -2.71
C VAL A 28 -6.86 16.27 -2.43
N ASP A 29 -5.92 17.04 -2.96
CA ASP A 29 -5.96 18.49 -2.85
C ASP A 29 -7.10 19.05 -3.71
N PRO A 30 -8.04 19.85 -3.15
CA PRO A 30 -9.13 20.46 -3.91
C PRO A 30 -8.65 21.37 -5.05
N ASP A 31 -7.43 21.91 -4.98
CA ASP A 31 -6.86 22.78 -6.01
C ASP A 31 -6.65 22.05 -7.36
N ILE A 32 -6.73 20.71 -7.38
CA ILE A 32 -6.67 19.90 -8.61
C ILE A 32 -7.76 20.29 -9.62
N LEU A 33 -8.89 20.84 -9.16
CA LEU A 33 -10.00 21.26 -10.02
C LEU A 33 -9.69 22.54 -10.80
N ASP A 34 -8.75 23.35 -10.31
CA ASP A 34 -8.36 24.60 -10.95
C ASP A 34 -7.19 24.45 -11.93
N ASP A 35 -6.45 23.33 -11.85
CA ASP A 35 -5.37 22.98 -12.77
C ASP A 35 -5.91 22.69 -14.18
N ARG A 36 -5.22 23.19 -15.21
CA ARG A 36 -5.57 22.91 -16.62
C ARG A 36 -5.64 21.42 -16.92
N ASP A 37 -4.79 20.62 -16.30
CA ASP A 37 -4.72 19.17 -16.54
C ASP A 37 -5.72 18.37 -15.68
N GLY A 38 -6.16 18.93 -14.55
CA GLY A 38 -7.15 18.31 -13.64
C GLY A 38 -8.60 18.77 -13.85
N ARG A 39 -8.81 19.85 -14.62
CA ARG A 39 -10.14 20.39 -14.98
C ARG A 39 -10.97 19.34 -15.72
N GLY A 40 -11.96 18.78 -15.02
CA GLY A 40 -12.89 17.78 -15.55
C GLY A 40 -12.55 16.33 -15.18
N THR A 41 -11.49 16.10 -14.40
CA THR A 41 -11.19 14.77 -13.86
C THR A 41 -12.08 14.48 -12.66
N HIS A 42 -13.04 13.58 -12.84
CA HIS A 42 -13.96 13.14 -11.76
C HIS A 42 -13.58 11.80 -11.13
N THR A 43 -12.63 11.09 -11.74
CA THR A 43 -12.23 9.74 -11.35
C THR A 43 -10.75 9.73 -11.02
N ILE A 44 -10.41 9.22 -9.84
CA ILE A 44 -9.03 9.00 -9.41
C ILE A 44 -8.82 7.49 -9.35
N THR A 45 -7.94 6.98 -10.20
CA THR A 45 -7.60 5.55 -10.26
C THR A 45 -6.27 5.30 -9.57
N LEU A 46 -6.28 4.46 -8.53
CA LEU A 46 -5.06 3.97 -7.90
C LEU A 46 -4.73 2.58 -8.43
N SER A 47 -3.60 2.44 -9.11
CA SER A 47 -3.10 1.16 -9.60
C SER A 47 -1.92 0.70 -8.74
N TYR A 48 -2.06 -0.44 -8.07
CA TYR A 48 -0.99 -1.09 -7.31
C TYR A 48 -0.78 -2.53 -7.81
N THR A 49 0.44 -3.04 -7.68
CA THR A 49 0.79 -4.42 -8.03
C THR A 49 1.69 -4.98 -6.94
N PHE A 50 1.31 -6.13 -6.40
CA PHE A 50 2.14 -6.87 -5.46
C PHE A 50 3.12 -7.72 -6.23
N HIS A 51 4.41 -7.53 -5.95
CA HIS A 51 5.47 -8.36 -6.49
C HIS A 51 5.97 -9.28 -5.37
N PRO A 52 5.96 -10.61 -5.56
CA PRO A 52 6.58 -11.51 -4.61
C PRO A 52 8.10 -11.28 -4.62
N THR A 53 8.70 -11.33 -3.44
CA THR A 53 10.15 -11.31 -3.24
C THR A 53 10.53 -12.45 -2.32
N ASP A 54 11.81 -12.84 -2.35
CA ASP A 54 12.31 -13.82 -1.41
C ASP A 54 12.21 -13.30 0.03
N ILE A 55 12.03 -14.23 0.97
CA ILE A 55 12.00 -13.92 2.40
C ILE A 55 13.39 -13.41 2.82
N PRO A 56 13.51 -12.25 3.49
CA PRO A 56 14.78 -11.75 3.98
C PRO A 56 15.47 -12.77 4.90
N ALA A 57 16.80 -12.85 4.83
CA ALA A 57 17.58 -13.81 5.62
C ALA A 57 17.49 -13.57 7.15
N ASP A 58 17.08 -12.37 7.55
CA ASP A 58 16.85 -11.95 8.93
C ASP A 58 15.38 -12.02 9.37
N TYR A 59 14.48 -12.57 8.55
CA TYR A 59 13.08 -12.75 8.92
C TYR A 59 12.93 -13.79 10.04
N VAL A 60 12.34 -13.37 11.15
CA VAL A 60 11.93 -14.24 12.26
C VAL A 60 10.41 -14.37 12.24
N ALA A 61 9.92 -15.59 12.05
CA ALA A 61 8.48 -15.85 12.05
C ALA A 61 7.86 -15.52 13.43
N PRO A 62 6.71 -14.81 13.48
CA PRO A 62 6.02 -14.52 14.72
C PRO A 62 5.44 -15.80 15.35
N GLU A 63 5.49 -15.88 16.69
CA GLU A 63 5.11 -17.05 17.52
C GLU A 63 3.66 -17.53 17.27
N SER A 64 2.77 -16.66 16.80
CA SER A 64 1.38 -16.97 16.46
C SER A 64 1.22 -17.96 15.30
N ALA A 65 2.28 -18.20 14.51
CA ALA A 65 2.27 -19.14 13.38
C ALA A 65 2.48 -20.62 13.77
N MET A 66 2.76 -20.93 15.06
CA MET A 66 3.16 -22.27 15.51
C MET A 66 2.08 -23.05 16.28
N THR A 67 0.88 -22.51 16.46
CA THR A 67 -0.24 -23.21 17.13
C THR A 67 -1.28 -23.62 16.09
N ASN A 68 -1.26 -24.92 15.76
CA ASN A 68 -2.24 -25.61 14.92
C ASN A 68 -3.47 -26.02 15.75
#